data_AF-A0A024UQ73-F1
#
_entry.id   AF-A0A024UQ73-F1
#
_cell.length_a   1.000
_cell.length_b   1.000
_cell.length_c   1.000
_cell.angle_alpha   90.00
_cell.angle_beta   90.00
_cell.angle_gamma   90.00
#
_symmetry.space_group_name_H-M   'P 1'
#
loop_
_entity.id
_entity.type
_entity.pdbx_description
1 polymer ?
#
loop_
_entity_poly.entity_id
_entity_poly.type
_entity_poly.pdbx_seq_one_letter_code
_entity_poly.pdbx_strand_id
1 'polypeptide(L)'
;MEEPHAFKDGGSLTGVEVAGLVAVPLASLVAMVLLLRVVFKPNDEPNSRKSPNYGAVSHAVDAEEDDMIYAGQVAANYTAPWTATFDLVFLLSMLASFVALIVSTRFARPDLWTNAQFWQGLAIQLAGILAVSTVGGLICRGFGIINDEGYLLTTISASFKVNYTRKCHHLAAYILPLLNPWSIVDGDTTQLPLLWSYFSILVSFVLLVKPLRERFVWCMIQFNGHDRPDDRPHTLKWLVVGNVVPGFVLVVLLHALLGNRHILVVIVAIALIGDALAELVGNAPKLHRAEGEIVL
;
A
#
# COMPACT_ATOMS: atom_id res chain seq x y z
N MET A 1 -50.26 -26.47 -6.08
CA MET A 1 -49.86 -26.42 -4.67
C MET A 1 -48.35 -26.43 -4.70
N GLU A 2 -47.77 -25.25 -4.90
CA GLU A 2 -46.32 -25.05 -4.99
C GLU A 2 -45.77 -24.86 -3.57
N GLU A 3 -44.70 -25.58 -3.25
CA GLU A 3 -43.98 -25.42 -1.99
C GLU A 3 -43.25 -24.06 -1.94
N PRO A 4 -43.19 -23.40 -0.76
CA PRO A 4 -42.48 -22.14 -0.62
C PRO A 4 -40.97 -22.39 -0.58
N HIS A 5 -40.23 -21.75 -1.50
CA HIS A 5 -38.78 -21.68 -1.45
C HIS A 5 -38.33 -21.01 -0.15
N ALA A 6 -37.76 -21.83 0.73
CA ALA A 6 -37.15 -21.40 1.98
C ALA A 6 -36.05 -20.36 1.71
N PHE A 7 -36.24 -19.16 2.26
CA PHE A 7 -35.21 -18.16 2.46
C PHE A 7 -34.12 -18.79 3.33
N LYS A 8 -33.00 -19.19 2.71
CA LYS A 8 -31.86 -19.76 3.43
C LYS A 8 -31.10 -18.62 4.12
N ASP A 9 -30.98 -18.78 5.43
CA ASP A 9 -30.37 -17.86 6.38
C ASP A 9 -29.01 -17.30 5.93
N GLY A 10 -28.78 -16.03 6.29
CA GLY A 10 -27.54 -15.31 6.05
C GLY A 10 -26.34 -16.08 6.57
N GLY A 11 -25.47 -16.50 5.64
CA GLY A 11 -24.22 -17.18 5.95
C GLY A 11 -23.37 -16.32 6.89
N SER A 12 -23.13 -16.83 8.10
CA SER A 12 -22.03 -16.33 8.91
C SER A 12 -20.74 -16.60 8.16
N LEU A 13 -19.85 -15.61 8.12
CA LEU A 13 -18.44 -15.76 7.80
C LEU A 13 -17.89 -17.13 8.15
N THR A 14 -17.43 -17.89 7.17
CA THR A 14 -16.71 -19.12 7.50
C THR A 14 -15.38 -18.71 8.14
N GLY A 15 -14.96 -19.42 9.19
CA GLY A 15 -13.72 -19.08 9.90
C GLY A 15 -12.48 -19.05 8.99
N VAL A 16 -12.55 -19.76 7.85
CA VAL A 16 -11.50 -19.82 6.83
C VAL A 16 -11.40 -18.51 6.03
N GLU A 17 -12.51 -17.85 5.73
CA GLU A 17 -12.53 -16.57 5.00
C GLU A 17 -11.99 -15.43 5.87
N VAL A 18 -12.40 -15.39 7.14
CA VAL A 18 -11.87 -14.46 8.14
C VAL A 18 -10.39 -14.71 8.36
N ALA A 19 -9.99 -15.98 8.48
CA ALA A 19 -8.59 -16.35 8.60
C ALA A 19 -7.80 -15.93 7.37
N GLY A 20 -8.30 -16.10 6.14
CA GLY A 20 -7.63 -15.66 4.91
C GLY A 20 -7.43 -14.14 4.84
N LEU A 21 -8.45 -13.37 5.22
CA LEU A 21 -8.42 -11.90 5.23
C LEU A 21 -7.38 -11.33 6.19
N VAL A 22 -7.11 -12.01 7.30
CA VAL A 22 -6.11 -11.59 8.29
C VAL A 22 -4.76 -12.25 8.02
N ALA A 23 -4.74 -13.54 7.72
CA ALA A 23 -3.53 -14.33 7.58
C ALA A 23 -2.75 -14.01 6.32
N VAL A 24 -3.37 -13.66 5.19
CA VAL A 24 -2.63 -13.27 3.99
C VAL A 24 -1.80 -12.00 4.22
N PRO A 25 -2.38 -10.89 4.73
CA PRO A 25 -1.58 -9.72 5.07
C PRO A 25 -0.59 -9.97 6.22
N LEU A 26 -0.95 -10.76 7.24
CA LEU A 26 0.01 -11.11 8.31
C LEU A 26 1.16 -11.98 7.81
N ALA A 27 0.90 -12.96 6.94
CA ALA A 27 1.90 -13.84 6.38
C ALA A 27 2.85 -13.06 5.46
N SER A 28 2.33 -12.10 4.69
CA SER A 28 3.17 -11.15 3.94
C SER A 28 4.07 -10.35 4.88
N LEU A 29 3.54 -9.88 6.01
CA LEU A 29 4.31 -9.15 7.01
C LEU A 29 5.38 -10.02 7.69
N VAL A 30 5.04 -11.26 8.06
CA VAL A 30 5.98 -12.22 8.66
C VAL A 30 7.07 -12.59 7.67
N ALA A 31 6.71 -12.86 6.40
CA ALA A 31 7.67 -13.11 5.34
C ALA A 31 8.63 -11.92 5.17
N MET A 32 8.12 -10.68 5.24
CA MET A 32 8.94 -9.49 5.23
C MET A 32 9.88 -9.41 6.45
N VAL A 33 9.39 -9.64 7.67
CA VAL A 33 10.24 -9.63 8.89
C VAL A 33 11.32 -10.71 8.82
N LEU A 34 10.98 -11.90 8.32
CA LEU A 34 11.95 -12.97 8.11
C LEU A 34 12.97 -12.62 7.03
N LEU A 35 12.54 -12.05 5.91
CA LEU A 35 13.45 -11.56 4.86
C LEU A 35 14.37 -10.46 5.40
N LEU A 36 13.86 -9.53 6.21
CA LEU A 36 14.67 -8.51 6.87
C LEU A 36 15.69 -9.12 7.83
N ARG A 37 15.32 -10.15 8.61
CA ARG A 37 16.22 -10.81 9.58
C ARG A 37 17.25 -11.75 8.95
N VAL A 38 16.90 -12.43 7.85
CA VAL A 38 17.72 -13.47 7.22
C VAL A 38 18.55 -12.94 6.05
N VAL A 39 18.00 -12.05 5.23
CA VAL A 39 18.66 -11.50 4.03
C VAL A 39 19.40 -10.20 4.35
N PHE A 40 18.83 -9.35 5.20
CA PHE A 40 19.41 -8.05 5.57
C PHE A 40 19.87 -8.04 7.02
N LYS A 41 20.88 -8.85 7.32
CA LYS A 41 21.61 -8.70 8.58
C LYS A 41 22.25 -7.31 8.58
N PRO A 42 22.00 -6.43 9.56
CA PRO A 42 22.71 -5.17 9.66
C PRO A 42 24.20 -5.50 9.79
N ASN A 43 24.99 -5.13 8.79
CA ASN A 43 26.44 -5.19 8.89
C ASN A 43 26.88 -3.97 9.70
N ASP A 44 27.38 -4.20 10.90
CA ASP A 44 27.98 -3.18 11.77
C ASP A 44 29.41 -2.79 11.29
N GLU A 45 29.75 -2.98 10.01
CA GLU A 45 31.09 -2.68 9.49
C GLU A 45 31.12 -1.36 8.69
N PRO A 46 31.88 -0.35 9.15
CA PRO A 46 31.80 1.02 8.63
C PRO A 46 32.50 1.26 7.27
N ASN A 47 33.05 0.25 6.59
CA ASN A 47 34.09 0.50 5.57
C ASN A 47 33.90 -0.11 4.17
N SER A 48 32.69 -0.38 3.70
CA SER A 48 32.52 -0.82 2.30
C SER A 48 31.25 -0.32 1.65
N ARG A 49 31.25 0.95 1.20
CA ARG A 49 30.30 1.44 0.19
C ARG A 49 31.00 2.41 -0.77
N LYS A 50 31.62 1.87 -1.82
CA LYS A 50 31.89 2.65 -3.04
C LYS A 50 30.63 2.61 -3.91
N SER A 51 29.99 3.76 -4.12
CA SER A 51 28.87 3.90 -5.05
C SER A 51 29.35 3.80 -6.50
N PRO A 52 28.61 3.16 -7.42
CA PRO A 52 28.85 3.31 -8.84
C PRO A 52 28.31 4.67 -9.29
N ASN A 53 29.21 5.59 -9.64
CA ASN A 53 28.89 6.87 -10.26
C ASN A 53 28.46 6.64 -11.71
N TYR A 54 27.22 6.99 -12.06
CA TYR A 54 26.82 7.21 -13.45
C TYR A 54 26.33 8.66 -13.57
N GLY A 55 27.11 9.47 -14.28
CA GLY A 55 26.70 10.78 -14.81
C GLY A 55 26.44 11.89 -13.78
N ALA A 56 27.50 12.50 -13.24
CA ALA A 56 27.45 13.89 -12.78
C ALA A 56 28.84 14.54 -12.91
N VAL A 57 28.85 15.75 -13.46
CA VAL A 57 30.03 16.60 -13.67
C VAL A 57 30.71 16.90 -12.34
N SER A 58 32.04 16.86 -12.36
CA SER A 58 32.92 17.13 -11.22
C SER A 58 32.69 18.53 -10.64
N HIS A 59 32.11 18.60 -9.45
CA HIS A 59 32.47 19.62 -8.48
C HIS A 59 33.11 18.90 -7.29
N ALA A 60 34.41 19.09 -7.15
CA ALA A 60 35.14 18.75 -5.95
C ALA A 60 34.58 19.61 -4.81
N VAL A 61 33.85 18.97 -3.91
CA VAL A 61 33.57 19.51 -2.58
C VAL A 61 34.14 18.49 -1.62
N ASP A 62 35.05 18.97 -0.79
CA ASP A 62 35.91 18.20 0.09
C ASP A 62 35.12 17.21 0.95
N ALA A 63 35.69 16.01 1.03
CA ALA A 63 35.26 14.95 1.90
C ALA A 63 35.64 15.32 3.34
N GLU A 64 34.74 15.99 4.06
CA GLU A 64 34.70 16.07 5.54
C GLU A 64 33.46 16.88 6.00
N GLU A 65 32.25 16.40 5.70
CA GLU A 65 31.04 16.86 6.37
C GLU A 65 30.19 15.64 6.80
N ASP A 66 30.42 15.24 8.05
CA ASP A 66 29.39 14.99 9.06
C ASP A 66 28.16 14.15 8.62
N ASP A 67 28.14 12.87 9.01
CA ASP A 67 27.00 11.95 8.97
C ASP A 67 25.84 12.38 9.92
N MET A 68 25.69 13.68 10.21
CA MET A 68 24.56 14.24 10.93
C MET A 68 23.45 14.57 9.93
N ILE A 69 22.47 13.66 9.84
CA ILE A 69 21.21 13.89 9.13
C ILE A 69 20.49 15.04 9.83
N TYR A 70 20.61 16.27 9.31
CA TYR A 70 19.77 17.37 9.76
C TYR A 70 18.32 17.10 9.36
N ALA A 71 17.41 17.25 10.33
CA ALA A 71 15.98 16.95 10.18
C ALA A 71 15.29 17.66 8.99
N GLY A 72 15.94 18.65 8.37
CA GLY A 72 15.47 19.37 7.18
C GLY A 72 16.11 19.01 5.83
N GLN A 73 17.16 18.17 5.77
CA GLN A 73 17.85 17.86 4.50
C GLN A 73 17.27 16.64 3.77
N VAL A 74 16.47 15.79 4.44
CA VAL A 74 15.83 14.61 3.83
C VAL A 74 14.33 14.48 4.13
N ALA A 75 13.81 15.20 5.13
CA ALA A 75 12.38 15.49 5.15
C ALA A 75 12.17 16.64 4.15
N ALA A 76 11.62 16.38 2.96
CA ALA A 76 11.12 17.51 2.18
C ALA A 76 10.05 18.17 3.05
N ASN A 77 10.38 19.33 3.58
CA ASN A 77 9.62 20.01 4.61
C ASN A 77 8.17 20.13 4.15
N TYR A 78 7.25 19.38 4.78
CA TYR A 78 5.81 19.39 4.52
C TYR A 78 5.19 20.72 4.96
N THR A 79 5.77 21.84 4.54
CA THR A 79 5.51 23.20 5.02
C THR A 79 4.33 23.85 4.32
N ALA A 80 4.02 23.43 3.10
CA ALA A 80 2.88 23.94 2.36
C ALA A 80 1.56 23.69 3.10
N PRO A 81 0.62 24.65 3.09
CA PRO A 81 -0.70 24.44 3.66
C PRO A 81 -1.45 23.35 2.89
N TRP A 82 -2.21 22.52 3.59
CA TRP A 82 -2.91 21.37 3.00
C TRP A 82 -3.96 21.76 1.94
N THR A 83 -4.42 23.01 1.97
CA THR A 83 -5.35 23.56 0.98
C THR A 83 -4.68 23.88 -0.36
N ALA A 84 -3.36 24.01 -0.38
CA ALA A 84 -2.56 24.26 -1.58
C ALA A 84 -1.86 23.00 -2.11
N THR A 85 -2.06 21.86 -1.46
CA THR A 85 -1.47 20.57 -1.85
C THR A 85 -2.53 19.62 -2.42
N PHE A 86 -2.07 18.44 -2.84
CA PHE A 86 -2.95 17.37 -3.33
C PHE A 86 -3.97 16.90 -2.29
N ASP A 87 -3.74 17.15 -1.00
CA ASP A 87 -4.64 16.78 0.10
C ASP A 87 -6.08 17.29 -0.12
N LEU A 88 -6.26 18.58 -0.48
CA LEU A 88 -7.58 19.14 -0.77
C LEU A 88 -8.21 18.52 -2.02
N VAL A 89 -7.44 18.37 -3.09
CA VAL A 89 -7.90 17.76 -4.35
C VAL A 89 -8.36 16.32 -4.11
N PHE A 90 -7.61 15.57 -3.30
CA PHE A 90 -7.96 14.22 -2.90
C PHE A 90 -9.28 14.16 -2.13
N LEU A 91 -9.47 15.01 -1.12
CA LEU A 91 -10.73 15.06 -0.35
C LEU A 91 -11.94 15.41 -1.22
N LEU A 92 -11.81 16.38 -2.13
CA LEU A 92 -12.88 16.74 -3.07
C LEU A 92 -13.18 15.58 -4.03
N SER A 93 -12.14 14.89 -4.50
CA SER A 93 -12.29 13.72 -5.37
C SER A 93 -12.97 12.57 -4.66
N MET A 94 -12.64 12.32 -3.38
CA MET A 94 -13.31 11.32 -2.53
C MET A 94 -14.79 11.64 -2.32
N LEU A 95 -15.12 12.91 -2.04
CA LEU A 95 -16.51 13.35 -1.90
C LEU A 95 -17.30 13.14 -3.20
N ALA A 96 -16.74 13.56 -4.34
CA ALA A 96 -17.37 13.38 -5.64
C ALA A 96 -17.58 11.89 -5.96
N SER A 97 -16.59 11.05 -5.68
CA SER A 97 -16.65 9.60 -5.89
C SER A 97 -17.70 8.95 -4.99
N PHE A 98 -17.81 9.38 -3.73
CA PHE A 98 -18.82 8.92 -2.79
C PHE A 98 -20.23 9.22 -3.27
N VAL A 99 -20.48 10.47 -3.71
CA VAL A 99 -21.78 10.88 -4.27
C VAL A 99 -22.10 10.07 -5.52
N ALA A 100 -21.13 9.88 -6.42
CA ALA A 100 -21.31 9.06 -7.62
C ALA A 100 -21.67 7.61 -7.29
N LEU A 101 -21.03 7.02 -6.28
CA LEU A 101 -21.34 5.66 -5.81
C LEU A 101 -22.72 5.57 -5.17
N ILE A 102 -23.12 6.53 -4.33
CA ILE A 102 -24.46 6.58 -3.74
C ILE A 102 -25.52 6.62 -4.85
N VAL A 103 -25.37 7.54 -5.81
CA VAL A 103 -26.30 7.72 -6.92
C VAL A 103 -26.36 6.44 -7.76
N SER A 104 -25.21 5.91 -8.17
CA SER A 104 -25.13 4.66 -8.95
C SER A 104 -25.76 3.48 -8.21
N THR A 105 -25.57 3.38 -6.90
CA THR A 105 -26.15 2.31 -6.07
C THR A 105 -27.65 2.46 -5.95
N ARG A 106 -28.15 3.68 -5.77
CA ARG A 106 -29.59 3.92 -5.69
C ARG A 106 -30.33 3.50 -6.95
N PHE A 107 -29.74 3.70 -8.13
CA PHE A 107 -30.39 3.40 -9.40
C PHE A 107 -30.09 1.98 -9.92
N ALA A 108 -28.85 1.51 -9.83
CA ALA A 108 -28.44 0.24 -10.41
C ALA A 108 -28.65 -0.95 -9.47
N ARG A 109 -28.40 -0.78 -8.15
CA ARG A 109 -28.39 -1.86 -7.15
C ARG A 109 -28.86 -1.39 -5.78
N PRO A 110 -30.17 -1.08 -5.64
CA PRO A 110 -30.70 -0.61 -4.37
C PRO A 110 -30.67 -1.68 -3.26
N ASP A 111 -30.54 -2.95 -3.62
CA ASP A 111 -30.41 -4.10 -2.72
C ASP A 111 -29.16 -4.02 -1.82
N LEU A 112 -28.09 -3.39 -2.28
CA LEU A 112 -26.85 -3.22 -1.50
C LEU A 112 -27.08 -2.41 -0.22
N TRP A 113 -28.06 -1.49 -0.20
CA TRP A 113 -28.36 -0.67 0.98
C TRP A 113 -28.83 -1.49 2.18
N THR A 114 -29.60 -2.55 1.94
CA THR A 114 -30.17 -3.40 2.98
C THR A 114 -29.29 -4.61 3.32
N ASN A 115 -28.25 -4.85 2.52
CA ASN A 115 -27.38 -6.01 2.69
C ASN A 115 -26.33 -5.77 3.79
N ALA A 116 -26.61 -6.26 5.00
CA ALA A 116 -25.70 -6.14 6.13
C ALA A 116 -24.34 -6.83 5.90
N GLN A 117 -24.33 -7.99 5.22
CA GLN A 117 -23.09 -8.73 4.95
C GLN A 117 -22.15 -7.96 4.04
N PHE A 118 -22.70 -7.27 3.03
CA PHE A 118 -21.94 -6.39 2.16
C PHE A 118 -21.23 -5.28 2.94
N TRP A 119 -21.97 -4.54 3.78
CA TRP A 119 -21.38 -3.45 4.58
C TRP A 119 -20.40 -3.94 5.64
N GLN A 120 -20.68 -5.08 6.29
CA GLN A 120 -19.73 -5.74 7.19
C GLN A 120 -18.45 -6.13 6.45
N GLY A 121 -18.58 -6.62 5.23
CA GLY A 121 -17.45 -6.99 4.40
C GLY A 121 -16.55 -5.82 4.03
N LEU A 122 -17.15 -4.69 3.64
CA LEU A 122 -16.42 -3.44 3.41
C LEU A 122 -15.70 -2.95 4.68
N ALA A 123 -16.35 -3.07 5.84
CA ALA A 123 -15.76 -2.69 7.11
C ALA A 123 -14.55 -3.58 7.48
N ILE A 124 -14.63 -4.89 7.22
CA ILE A 124 -13.53 -5.83 7.46
C ILE A 124 -12.36 -5.58 6.51
N GLN A 125 -12.62 -5.29 5.23
CA GLN A 125 -11.58 -4.89 4.28
C GLN A 125 -10.88 -3.61 4.71
N LEU A 126 -11.65 -2.60 5.11
CA LEU A 126 -11.11 -1.35 5.65
C LEU A 126 -10.27 -1.61 6.91
N ALA A 127 -10.75 -2.42 7.85
CA ALA A 127 -9.98 -2.79 9.03
C ALA A 127 -8.68 -3.53 8.68
N GLY A 128 -8.72 -4.44 7.70
CA GLY A 128 -7.56 -5.18 7.23
C GLY A 128 -6.49 -4.26 6.64
N ILE A 129 -6.86 -3.33 5.76
CA ILE A 129 -5.89 -2.40 5.16
C ILE A 129 -5.31 -1.42 6.19
N LEU A 130 -6.12 -0.97 7.15
CA LEU A 130 -5.67 -0.13 8.26
C LEU A 130 -4.70 -0.88 9.18
N ALA A 131 -4.95 -2.16 9.44
CA ALA A 131 -4.04 -3.00 10.22
C ALA A 131 -2.69 -3.14 9.51
N VAL A 132 -2.67 -3.47 8.21
CA VAL A 132 -1.44 -3.56 7.41
C VAL A 132 -0.67 -2.24 7.43
N SER A 133 -1.38 -1.11 7.22
CA SER A 133 -0.76 0.22 7.23
C SER A 133 -0.18 0.57 8.60
N THR A 134 -0.88 0.22 9.68
CA THR A 134 -0.43 0.49 11.05
C THR A 134 0.82 -0.31 11.37
N VAL A 135 0.82 -1.61 11.07
CA VAL A 135 1.98 -2.46 11.36
C VAL A 135 3.17 -2.06 10.50
N GLY A 136 2.97 -1.76 9.22
CA GLY A 136 4.03 -1.22 8.36
C GLY A 136 4.63 0.07 8.94
N GLY A 137 3.78 0.99 9.39
CA GLY A 137 4.19 2.21 10.07
C GLY A 137 4.99 2.00 11.36
N LEU A 138 4.56 1.05 12.20
CA LEU A 138 5.26 0.67 13.43
C LEU A 138 6.63 0.07 13.15
N ILE A 139 6.74 -0.79 12.13
CA ILE A 139 8.02 -1.33 11.67
C ILE A 139 8.95 -0.20 11.23
N CYS A 140 8.46 0.72 10.37
CA CYS A 140 9.26 1.88 9.95
C CYS A 140 9.77 2.72 11.12
N ARG A 141 8.92 2.99 12.11
CA ARG A 141 9.31 3.73 13.31
C ARG A 141 10.28 2.97 14.22
N GLY A 142 10.25 1.64 14.20
CA GLY A 142 11.22 0.82 14.93
C GLY A 142 12.63 0.86 14.34
N PHE A 143 12.77 1.15 13.04
CA PHE A 143 14.05 1.16 12.33
C PHE A 143 14.54 2.55 11.90
N GLY A 144 13.74 3.60 12.05
CA GLY A 144 14.10 4.96 11.64
C GLY A 144 13.93 6.00 12.74
N ILE A 145 14.60 7.13 12.57
CA ILE A 145 14.55 8.27 13.49
C ILE A 145 13.29 9.08 13.19
N ILE A 146 12.64 9.63 14.21
CA ILE A 146 11.40 10.42 14.06
C ILE A 146 11.70 11.88 14.41
N ASN A 147 11.22 12.84 13.62
CA ASN A 147 11.34 14.26 13.93
C ASN A 147 10.26 14.72 14.94
N ASP A 148 10.34 15.97 15.41
CA ASP A 148 9.39 16.54 16.38
C ASP A 148 7.94 16.57 15.88
N GLU A 149 7.74 16.62 14.56
CA GLU A 149 6.43 16.58 13.91
C GLU A 149 5.88 15.15 13.73
N GLY A 150 6.68 14.11 14.00
CA GLY A 150 6.30 12.70 13.92
C GLY A 150 6.63 11.98 12.60
N TYR A 151 7.28 12.67 11.65
CA TYR A 151 7.75 12.16 10.36
C TYR A 151 9.04 11.37 10.50
N LEU A 152 9.20 10.37 9.62
CA LEU A 152 10.38 9.52 9.59
C LEU A 152 11.56 10.20 8.86
N LEU A 153 12.71 10.31 9.53
CA LEU A 153 13.96 10.76 8.93
C LEU A 153 14.71 9.53 8.41
N THR A 154 14.68 9.32 7.08
CA THR A 154 15.45 8.25 6.43
C THR A 154 16.20 8.81 5.24
N THR A 155 17.49 8.49 5.11
CA THR A 155 18.27 8.79 3.90
C THR A 155 17.90 7.83 2.76
N ILE A 156 18.16 8.24 1.52
CA ILE A 156 18.02 7.38 0.33
C ILE A 156 18.94 6.13 0.44
N SER A 157 20.01 6.23 1.23
CA SER A 157 21.00 5.19 1.52
C SER A 157 20.69 4.31 2.74
N ALA A 158 19.52 4.48 3.37
CA ALA A 158 19.14 3.73 4.57
C ALA A 158 19.07 2.21 4.30
N SER A 159 19.56 1.42 5.26
CA SER A 159 19.56 -0.04 5.19
C SER A 159 18.15 -0.62 5.16
N PHE A 160 17.21 0.01 5.89
CA PHE A 160 15.79 -0.30 5.84
C PHE A 160 15.07 0.65 4.88
N LYS A 161 14.48 0.12 3.82
CA LYS A 161 13.70 0.89 2.85
C LYS A 161 12.21 0.84 3.19
N VAL A 162 11.62 1.99 3.49
CA VAL A 162 10.14 2.20 3.62
C VAL A 162 9.38 1.63 2.41
N ASN A 163 10.06 1.49 1.29
CA ASN A 163 9.51 0.89 0.09
C ASN A 163 8.94 -0.53 0.32
N TYR A 164 9.51 -1.34 1.21
CA TYR A 164 9.00 -2.68 1.51
C TYR A 164 7.60 -2.65 2.16
N THR A 165 7.40 -1.81 3.17
CA THR A 165 6.10 -1.68 3.85
C THR A 165 5.04 -1.10 2.94
N ARG A 166 5.42 -0.16 2.06
CA ARG A 166 4.54 0.37 1.02
C ARG A 166 4.10 -0.72 0.03
N LYS A 167 5.01 -1.60 -0.41
CA LYS A 167 4.68 -2.72 -1.31
C LYS A 167 3.73 -3.72 -0.67
N CYS A 168 3.92 -4.06 0.61
CA CYS A 168 2.97 -4.91 1.34
C CYS A 168 1.57 -4.29 1.42
N HIS A 169 1.49 -2.99 1.71
CA HIS A 169 0.21 -2.29 1.69
C HIS A 169 -0.41 -2.25 0.29
N HIS A 170 0.38 -2.00 -0.75
CA HIS A 170 -0.09 -2.01 -2.14
C HIS A 170 -0.64 -3.40 -2.53
N LEU A 171 0.06 -4.48 -2.17
CA LEU A 171 -0.43 -5.85 -2.33
C LEU A 171 -1.78 -6.06 -1.63
N ALA A 172 -1.89 -5.66 -0.36
CA ALA A 172 -3.12 -5.79 0.41
C ALA A 172 -4.27 -4.97 -0.19
N ALA A 173 -4.00 -3.74 -0.64
CA ALA A 173 -5.00 -2.84 -1.23
C ALA A 173 -5.66 -3.42 -2.48
N TYR A 174 -4.97 -4.27 -3.24
CA TYR A 174 -5.50 -4.88 -4.46
C TYR A 174 -6.13 -6.25 -4.20
N ILE A 175 -5.57 -7.03 -3.30
CA ILE A 175 -6.05 -8.39 -2.99
C ILE A 175 -7.31 -8.35 -2.14
N LEU A 176 -7.38 -7.50 -1.09
CA LEU A 176 -8.52 -7.49 -0.16
C LEU A 176 -9.88 -7.26 -0.86
N PRO A 177 -10.02 -6.33 -1.83
CA PRO A 177 -11.23 -6.18 -2.63
C PRO A 177 -11.59 -7.39 -3.49
N LEU A 178 -10.60 -8.16 -3.95
CA LEU A 178 -10.81 -9.32 -4.82
C LEU A 178 -11.12 -10.61 -4.06
N LEU A 179 -10.65 -10.73 -2.81
CA LEU A 179 -10.99 -11.87 -1.96
C LEU A 179 -12.48 -11.93 -1.65
N ASN A 180 -13.16 -10.77 -1.64
CA ASN A 180 -14.61 -10.56 -1.52
C ASN A 180 -15.45 -11.77 -1.03
N PRO A 181 -15.28 -12.24 0.22
CA PRO A 181 -16.05 -13.39 0.72
C PRO A 181 -17.54 -13.07 0.97
N TRP A 182 -17.98 -11.86 0.61
CA TRP A 182 -19.31 -11.31 0.91
C TRP A 182 -20.17 -11.15 -0.34
N SER A 183 -19.69 -11.56 -1.52
CA SER A 183 -20.54 -11.54 -2.70
C SER A 183 -21.59 -12.62 -2.58
N ILE A 184 -22.74 -12.23 -2.03
CA ILE A 184 -24.01 -12.82 -2.40
C ILE A 184 -24.08 -12.73 -3.93
N VAL A 185 -24.26 -13.88 -4.56
CA VAL A 185 -24.29 -14.15 -6.01
C VAL A 185 -22.92 -14.43 -6.62
N ASP A 186 -22.48 -15.69 -6.47
CA ASP A 186 -21.69 -16.35 -7.52
C ASP A 186 -22.36 -16.08 -8.87
N GLY A 187 -21.70 -15.33 -9.75
CA GLY A 187 -22.22 -14.94 -11.07
C GLY A 187 -22.59 -13.46 -11.25
N ASP A 188 -22.44 -12.62 -10.22
CA ASP A 188 -22.69 -11.18 -10.36
C ASP A 188 -21.54 -10.47 -11.08
N THR A 189 -21.80 -10.12 -12.34
CA THR A 189 -20.89 -9.42 -13.25
C THR A 189 -20.91 -7.90 -13.07
N THR A 190 -21.72 -7.38 -12.13
CA THR A 190 -21.78 -5.94 -11.92
C THR A 190 -20.52 -5.42 -11.23
N GLN A 191 -20.04 -4.27 -11.72
CA GLN A 191 -18.80 -3.65 -11.23
C GLN A 191 -18.98 -2.87 -9.93
N LEU A 192 -20.24 -2.59 -9.56
CA LEU A 192 -20.56 -1.67 -8.49
C LEU A 192 -20.14 -2.15 -7.09
N PRO A 193 -20.33 -3.43 -6.69
CA PRO A 193 -19.79 -3.93 -5.42
C PRO A 193 -18.26 -3.84 -5.36
N LEU A 194 -17.58 -4.11 -6.49
CA LEU A 194 -16.12 -4.03 -6.58
C LEU A 194 -15.63 -2.58 -6.45
N LEU A 195 -16.34 -1.63 -7.07
CA LEU A 195 -16.06 -0.19 -6.93
C LEU A 195 -16.22 0.29 -5.49
N TRP A 196 -17.24 -0.19 -4.75
CA TRP A 196 -17.37 0.09 -3.32
C TRP A 196 -16.22 -0.48 -2.49
N SER A 197 -15.77 -1.70 -2.79
CA SER A 197 -14.61 -2.30 -2.14
C SER A 197 -13.33 -1.49 -2.39
N TYR A 198 -13.07 -1.03 -3.61
CA TYR A 198 -11.92 -0.16 -3.87
C TYR A 198 -12.06 1.24 -3.25
N PHE A 199 -13.28 1.78 -3.22
CA PHE A 199 -13.56 3.04 -2.53
C PHE A 199 -13.33 2.92 -1.02
N SER A 200 -13.70 1.80 -0.39
CA SER A 200 -13.44 1.57 1.03
C SER A 200 -11.94 1.54 1.32
N ILE A 201 -11.12 0.97 0.43
CA ILE A 201 -9.66 1.06 0.52
C ILE A 201 -9.20 2.52 0.36
N LEU A 202 -9.74 3.30 -0.59
CA LEU A 202 -9.39 4.72 -0.73
C LEU A 202 -9.73 5.54 0.52
N VAL A 203 -10.77 5.17 1.28
CA VAL A 203 -11.10 5.82 2.57
C VAL A 203 -9.95 5.71 3.57
N SER A 204 -9.15 4.65 3.57
CA SER A 204 -7.98 4.58 4.47
C SER A 204 -6.94 5.66 4.18
N PHE A 205 -6.83 6.12 2.93
CA PHE A 205 -5.91 7.20 2.56
C PHE A 205 -6.38 8.58 3.02
N VAL A 206 -7.66 8.76 3.39
CA VAL A 206 -8.15 10.01 4.01
C VAL A 206 -7.41 10.28 5.32
N LEU A 207 -7.07 9.24 6.08
CA LEU A 207 -6.29 9.36 7.31
C LEU A 207 -4.88 9.91 7.09
N LEU A 208 -4.35 9.79 5.87
CA LEU A 208 -3.01 10.25 5.51
C LEU A 208 -2.97 11.73 5.11
N VAL A 209 -4.13 12.38 5.01
CA VAL A 209 -4.22 13.81 4.67
C VAL A 209 -3.60 14.63 5.79
N LYS A 210 -2.79 15.64 5.43
CA LYS A 210 -1.97 16.48 6.35
C LYS A 210 -2.67 16.84 7.68
N PRO A 211 -3.85 17.49 7.71
CA PRO A 211 -4.53 17.85 8.95
C PRO A 211 -4.90 16.66 9.86
N LEU A 212 -5.12 15.47 9.32
CA LEU A 212 -5.42 14.27 10.11
C LEU A 212 -4.14 13.58 10.59
N ARG A 213 -3.16 13.40 9.70
CA ARG A 213 -1.89 12.75 10.08
C ARG A 213 -1.08 13.54 11.11
N GLU A 214 -1.04 14.86 11.03
CA GLU A 214 -0.31 15.69 12.00
C GLU A 214 -1.06 15.83 13.33
N ARG A 215 -2.39 15.69 13.32
CA ARG A 215 -3.21 15.78 14.54
C ARG A 215 -3.24 14.49 15.35
N PHE A 216 -3.26 13.33 14.68
CA PHE A 216 -3.42 12.04 15.33
C PHE A 216 -2.19 11.15 15.12
N VAL A 217 -1.54 10.75 16.22
CA VAL A 217 -0.33 9.90 16.18
C VAL A 217 -0.55 8.62 15.38
N TRP A 218 -1.71 7.97 15.53
CA TRP A 218 -2.03 6.75 14.78
C TRP A 218 -2.10 6.96 13.26
N CYS A 219 -2.55 8.13 12.81
CA CYS A 219 -2.55 8.50 11.40
C CYS A 219 -1.12 8.78 10.90
N MET A 220 -0.28 9.43 11.70
CA MET A 220 1.14 9.62 11.38
C MET A 220 1.91 8.29 11.30
N ILE A 221 1.62 7.34 12.19
CA ILE A 221 2.21 5.99 12.14
C ILE A 221 1.92 5.38 10.77
N GLN A 222 0.67 5.39 10.33
CA GLN A 222 0.30 4.86 9.03
C GLN A 222 1.01 5.57 7.88
N PHE A 223 1.14 6.89 7.94
CA PHE A 223 1.85 7.69 6.93
C PHE A 223 3.32 7.28 6.81
N ASN A 224 4.01 7.07 7.93
CA ASN A 224 5.42 6.65 7.95
C ASN A 224 5.65 5.29 7.28
N GLY A 225 4.62 4.45 7.15
CA GLY A 225 4.67 3.19 6.39
C GLY A 225 4.73 3.38 4.88
N HIS A 226 4.35 4.56 4.38
CA HIS A 226 4.25 4.91 2.95
C HIS A 226 5.26 5.95 2.50
N ASP A 227 5.77 6.75 3.45
CA ASP A 227 6.58 7.93 3.17
C ASP A 227 8.02 7.61 2.79
N ARG A 228 8.22 7.32 1.50
CA ARG A 228 9.53 7.12 0.89
C ARG A 228 10.21 8.49 0.64
N PRO A 229 11.53 8.63 0.90
CA PRO A 229 12.27 9.86 0.67
C PRO A 229 12.10 10.46 -0.74
N ASP A 230 12.11 9.61 -1.77
CA ASP A 230 12.05 10.04 -3.17
C ASP A 230 10.70 10.66 -3.59
N ASP A 231 9.61 10.37 -2.86
CA ASP A 231 8.28 10.89 -3.20
C ASP A 231 7.94 12.19 -2.46
N ARG A 232 8.77 12.62 -1.51
CA ARG A 232 8.51 13.80 -0.68
C ARG A 232 8.62 15.09 -1.49
N PRO A 233 7.78 16.11 -1.24
CA PRO A 233 6.65 16.17 -0.29
C PRO A 233 5.31 15.70 -0.91
N HIS A 234 5.35 15.01 -2.05
CA HIS A 234 4.19 14.60 -2.83
C HIS A 234 3.79 13.14 -2.63
N THR A 235 4.17 12.53 -1.49
CA THR A 235 3.92 11.12 -1.15
C THR A 235 2.47 10.70 -1.40
N LEU A 236 1.48 11.43 -0.85
CA LEU A 236 0.06 11.07 -1.02
C LEU A 236 -0.39 11.13 -2.49
N LYS A 237 0.11 12.11 -3.26
CA LYS A 237 -0.18 12.25 -4.70
C LYS A 237 0.37 11.05 -5.47
N TRP A 238 1.64 10.70 -5.23
CA TRP A 238 2.28 9.56 -5.88
C TRP A 238 1.62 8.23 -5.52
N LEU A 239 1.26 8.06 -4.25
CA LEU A 239 0.61 6.86 -3.76
C LEU A 239 -0.78 6.65 -4.40
N VAL A 240 -1.61 7.69 -4.43
CA VAL A 240 -2.98 7.60 -4.94
C VAL A 240 -3.02 7.67 -6.47
N VAL A 241 -2.46 8.71 -7.08
CA VAL A 241 -2.58 8.98 -8.52
C VAL A 241 -1.55 8.19 -9.32
N GLY A 242 -0.34 8.01 -8.79
CA GLY A 242 0.71 7.27 -9.49
C GLY A 242 0.48 5.76 -9.49
N ASN A 243 -0.07 5.21 -8.41
CA ASN A 243 -0.14 3.77 -8.22
C ASN A 243 -1.59 3.25 -8.06
N VAL A 244 -2.25 3.60 -6.95
CA VAL A 244 -3.45 2.91 -6.48
C VAL A 244 -4.65 3.11 -7.41
N VAL A 245 -4.98 4.35 -7.76
CA VAL A 245 -6.17 4.64 -8.60
C VAL A 245 -6.05 4.07 -10.02
N PRO A 246 -4.94 4.25 -10.76
CA PRO A 246 -4.79 3.66 -12.08
C PRO A 246 -4.95 2.14 -12.08
N GLY A 247 -4.35 1.45 -11.10
CA GLY A 247 -4.49 0.00 -11.03
C GLY A 247 -5.89 -0.45 -10.57
N PHE A 248 -6.59 0.31 -9.72
CA PHE A 248 -7.99 0.02 -9.40
C PHE A 248 -8.88 0.11 -10.64
N VAL A 249 -8.71 1.17 -11.45
CA VAL A 249 -9.41 1.32 -12.73
C VAL A 249 -9.11 0.14 -13.65
N LEU A 250 -7.85 -0.27 -13.76
CA LEU A 250 -7.45 -1.42 -14.57
C LEU A 250 -8.11 -2.72 -14.08
N VAL A 251 -8.13 -2.97 -12.77
CA VAL A 251 -8.73 -4.21 -12.23
C VAL A 251 -10.24 -4.23 -12.43
N VAL A 252 -10.93 -3.10 -12.22
CA VAL A 252 -12.37 -3.00 -12.50
C VAL A 252 -12.66 -3.20 -14.00
N LEU A 253 -11.84 -2.63 -14.88
CA LEU A 253 -11.97 -2.85 -16.33
C LEU A 253 -11.74 -4.32 -16.70
N LEU A 254 -10.70 -4.95 -16.16
CA LEU A 254 -10.43 -6.37 -16.40
C LEU A 254 -11.54 -7.25 -15.83
N HIS A 255 -12.15 -6.88 -14.69
CA HIS A 255 -13.32 -7.58 -14.17
C HIS A 255 -14.52 -7.47 -15.10
N ALA A 256 -14.76 -6.30 -15.68
CA ALA A 256 -15.79 -6.11 -16.68
C ALA A 256 -15.56 -6.93 -17.96
N LEU A 257 -14.30 -7.10 -18.37
CA LEU A 257 -13.93 -7.83 -19.60
C LEU A 257 -13.87 -9.35 -19.41
N LEU A 258 -13.28 -9.83 -18.32
CA LEU A 258 -13.00 -11.24 -18.10
C LEU A 258 -14.13 -11.95 -17.35
N GLY A 259 -14.92 -11.22 -16.56
CA GLY A 259 -16.03 -11.77 -15.77
C GLY A 259 -15.65 -12.82 -14.72
N ASN A 260 -14.36 -13.16 -14.59
CA ASN A 260 -13.86 -14.19 -13.69
C ASN A 260 -12.87 -13.60 -12.68
N ARG A 261 -13.30 -13.55 -11.42
CA ARG A 261 -12.51 -12.98 -10.32
C ARG A 261 -11.27 -13.80 -9.98
N HIS A 262 -11.30 -15.13 -10.11
CA HIS A 262 -10.14 -15.96 -9.81
C HIS A 262 -8.97 -15.67 -10.75
N ILE A 263 -9.28 -15.41 -12.03
CA ILE A 263 -8.28 -15.01 -13.02
C ILE A 263 -7.67 -13.65 -12.63
N LEU A 264 -8.49 -12.69 -12.17
CA LEU A 264 -8.00 -11.39 -11.71
C LEU A 264 -7.10 -11.52 -10.48
N VAL A 265 -7.46 -12.35 -9.51
CA VAL A 265 -6.62 -12.62 -8.34
C VAL A 265 -5.26 -13.13 -8.77
N VAL A 266 -5.21 -14.06 -9.74
CA VAL A 266 -3.95 -14.59 -10.27
C VAL A 266 -3.16 -13.49 -10.99
N ILE A 267 -3.78 -12.70 -11.87
CA ILE A 267 -3.11 -11.61 -12.60
C ILE A 267 -2.52 -10.59 -11.62
N VAL A 268 -3.32 -10.14 -10.65
CA VAL A 268 -2.91 -9.18 -9.63
C VAL A 268 -1.82 -9.75 -8.74
N ALA A 269 -1.94 -11.01 -8.31
CA ALA A 269 -0.92 -11.67 -7.50
C ALA A 269 0.41 -11.76 -8.25
N ILE A 270 0.40 -12.19 -9.52
CA ILE A 270 1.62 -12.26 -10.35
C ILE A 270 2.25 -10.88 -10.51
N ALA A 271 1.46 -9.85 -10.82
CA ALA A 271 1.97 -8.50 -11.03
C ALA A 271 2.61 -7.92 -9.75
N LEU A 272 1.93 -8.04 -8.61
CA LEU A 272 2.35 -7.40 -7.36
C LEU A 272 3.41 -8.20 -6.61
N ILE A 273 3.34 -9.54 -6.61
CA ILE A 273 4.40 -10.38 -6.08
C ILE A 273 5.64 -10.26 -6.98
N GLY A 274 5.46 -10.22 -8.30
CA GLY A 274 6.55 -10.00 -9.25
C GLY A 274 7.28 -8.68 -8.99
N ASP A 275 6.55 -7.59 -8.83
CA ASP A 275 7.13 -6.29 -8.47
C ASP A 275 7.83 -6.31 -7.09
N ALA A 276 7.23 -6.96 -6.09
CA ALA A 276 7.86 -7.11 -4.78
C ALA A 276 9.17 -7.91 -4.83
N LEU A 277 9.19 -9.02 -5.57
CA LEU A 277 10.37 -9.87 -5.75
C LEU A 277 11.46 -9.18 -6.58
N ALA A 278 11.09 -8.45 -7.64
CA ALA A 278 12.03 -7.75 -8.50
C ALA A 278 12.89 -6.75 -7.71
N GLU A 279 12.30 -6.07 -6.73
CA GLU A 279 13.03 -5.13 -5.88
C GLU A 279 13.89 -5.82 -4.81
N LEU A 280 13.45 -6.96 -4.28
CA LEU A 280 14.29 -7.78 -3.40
C LEU A 280 15.56 -8.25 -4.14
N VAL A 281 15.41 -8.71 -5.38
CA VAL A 281 16.54 -9.13 -6.23
C VAL A 281 17.40 -7.95 -6.63
N GLY A 282 16.81 -6.81 -7.00
CA GLY A 282 17.55 -5.61 -7.39
C GLY A 282 18.42 -5.02 -6.27
N ASN A 283 18.05 -5.27 -5.01
CA ASN A 283 18.79 -4.86 -3.82
C ASN A 283 19.71 -5.97 -3.27
N ALA A 284 19.73 -7.16 -3.85
CA ALA A 284 20.64 -8.21 -3.44
C ALA A 284 22.09 -7.82 -3.80
N PRO A 285 23.08 -8.06 -2.93
CA PRO A 285 24.48 -7.87 -3.28
C PRO A 285 24.78 -8.69 -4.53
N LYS A 286 25.20 -8.02 -5.61
CA LYS A 286 25.71 -8.73 -6.79
C LYS A 286 26.90 -9.54 -6.30
N LEU A 287 26.75 -10.87 -6.23
CA LEU A 287 27.87 -11.76 -6.07
C LEU A 287 28.76 -11.51 -7.29
N HIS A 288 29.88 -10.81 -7.10
CA HIS A 288 30.86 -10.63 -8.17
C HIS A 288 31.28 -12.03 -8.61
N ARG A 289 30.80 -12.41 -9.80
CA ARG A 289 31.23 -13.59 -10.51
C ARG A 289 32.69 -13.34 -10.86
N ALA A 290 33.59 -13.98 -10.12
CA ALA A 290 34.99 -14.09 -10.48
C ALA A 290 35.09 -14.95 -11.74
N GLU A 291 34.85 -14.34 -12.91
CA GLU A 291 35.36 -14.86 -14.16
C GLU A 291 36.64 -14.10 -14.45
N GLY A 292 37.76 -14.79 -14.22
CA GLY A 292 39.09 -14.29 -14.49
C GLY A 292 39.24 -13.99 -15.97
N GLU A 293 39.47 -12.72 -16.27
CA GLU A 293 39.95 -12.30 -17.58
C GLU A 293 41.46 -12.54 -17.61
N ILE A 294 41.85 -13.52 -18.41
CA ILE A 294 43.23 -13.86 -18.73
C ILE A 294 43.84 -12.68 -19.49
N VAL A 295 44.99 -12.23 -18.99
CA VAL A 295 45.89 -11.26 -19.64
C VAL A 295 46.34 -11.79 -20.99
N LEU A 296 46.21 -10.95 -22.03
CA LEU A 296 47.15 -10.87 -23.15
C LEU A 296 47.66 -9.44 -23.24
#